data_AF-A0A0N8P1D1-F1
#
_entry.id   AF-A0A0N8P1D1-F1
#
_cell.length_a   1.000
_cell.length_b   1.000
_cell.length_c   1.000
_cell.angle_alpha   90.00
_cell.angle_beta   90.00
_cell.angle_gamma   90.00
#
_symmetry.space_group_name_H-M   'P 1'
#
loop_
_entity.id
_entity.type
_entity.pdbx_description
1 polymer ?
#
loop_
_entity_poly.entity_id
_entity_poly.type
_entity_poly.pdbx_seq_one_letter_code
_entity_poly.pdbx_strand_id
1 'polypeptide(L)'
;MNFIMKPLLIFILLVVCVQVAPKTDFQCGCVIYTSLPFMEKNADCSQSSANMKCLAQLGLSSLNLSDTRLRKVPDLNDPGFRAIKELNLSGNNITELADWKFGSMEELLFVNISHNKLTSLPNKEPLSIKMDLSYNQLEDMTDLVPLIKAKVILIGNSWHCMCNNSLVKQMYRKFPSFMENNIVCKKDDQLEPFAMHCHEIINNTENLEPNATIASRVLIVSIIILFVISTIYLLLKYFFDFFFSPRPQG
;
A
#
# COMPACT_ATOMS: atom_id res chain seq x y z
N MET A 1 -9.59 44.82 45.99
CA MET A 1 -9.34 43.36 45.99
C MET A 1 -8.87 42.85 44.61
N ASN A 2 -7.97 43.58 43.90
CA ASN A 2 -7.62 43.26 42.49
C ASN A 2 -6.11 43.37 42.15
N PHE A 3 -5.24 43.69 43.12
CA PHE A 3 -3.80 43.86 42.86
C PHE A 3 -2.93 42.65 43.24
N ILE A 4 -3.45 41.71 44.05
CA ILE A 4 -2.72 40.51 44.52
C ILE A 4 -3.03 39.27 43.67
N MET A 5 -4.16 39.24 42.94
CA MET A 5 -4.61 38.09 42.16
C MET A 5 -3.82 37.85 40.86
N LYS A 6 -3.33 38.91 40.20
CA LYS A 6 -2.57 38.78 38.93
C LYS A 6 -1.19 38.10 39.11
N PRO A 7 -0.34 38.49 40.08
CA PRO A 7 0.92 37.79 40.30
C PRO A 7 0.71 36.38 40.87
N LEU A 8 -0.34 36.15 41.66
CA LEU A 8 -0.68 34.81 42.16
C LEU A 8 -1.12 33.86 41.02
N LEU A 9 -1.94 34.34 40.07
CA LEU A 9 -2.35 33.56 38.91
C LEU A 9 -1.18 33.24 37.97
N ILE A 10 -0.26 34.20 37.76
CA ILE A 10 0.97 34.00 36.99
C ILE A 10 1.89 33.01 37.71
N PHE A 11 2.04 33.10 39.03
CA PHE A 11 2.84 32.16 39.82
C PHE A 11 2.24 30.75 39.81
N ILE A 12 0.91 30.62 39.94
CA ILE A 12 0.20 29.34 39.79
C ILE A 12 0.37 28.80 38.37
N LEU A 13 0.24 29.62 37.32
CA LEU A 13 0.46 29.20 35.94
C LEU A 13 1.90 28.76 35.70
N LEU A 14 2.90 29.46 36.24
CA LEU A 14 4.31 29.09 36.14
C LEU A 14 4.63 27.80 36.92
N VAL A 15 4.11 27.65 38.13
CA VAL A 15 4.29 26.43 38.95
C VAL A 15 3.58 25.23 38.33
N VAL A 16 2.36 25.41 37.81
CA VAL A 16 1.64 24.38 37.05
C VAL A 16 2.39 24.04 35.76
N CYS A 17 2.92 25.03 35.04
CA CYS A 17 3.67 24.80 33.81
C CYS A 17 5.00 24.05 34.07
N VAL A 18 5.69 24.32 35.18
CA VAL A 18 6.91 23.60 35.62
C VAL A 18 6.60 22.15 36.04
N GLN A 19 5.44 21.89 36.65
CA GLN A 19 5.03 20.51 37.02
C GLN A 19 4.46 19.69 35.86
N VAL A 20 4.09 20.33 34.75
CA VAL A 20 3.55 19.69 33.53
C VAL A 20 4.62 19.56 32.43
N ALA A 21 5.86 20.01 32.67
CA ALA A 21 6.95 19.75 31.76
C ALA A 21 7.15 18.22 31.59
N PRO A 22 7.13 17.69 30.36
CA PRO A 22 7.31 16.26 30.13
C PRO A 22 8.66 15.83 30.71
N LYS A 23 8.64 14.86 31.64
CA LYS A 23 9.87 14.30 32.21
C LYS A 23 10.61 13.55 31.10
N THR A 24 11.76 14.09 30.70
CA THR A 24 12.72 13.42 29.82
C THR A 24 13.78 12.75 30.66
N ASP A 25 13.92 11.43 30.55
CA ASP A 25 14.96 10.65 31.24
C ASP A 25 15.88 10.00 30.20
N PHE A 26 17.18 9.92 30.46
CA PHE A 26 18.11 9.24 29.55
C PHE A 26 18.36 7.81 30.05
N GLN A 27 17.72 6.83 29.41
CA GLN A 27 17.78 5.43 29.81
C GLN A 27 17.90 4.52 28.58
N CYS A 28 18.57 3.37 28.73
CA CYS A 28 18.75 2.39 27.66
C CYS A 28 19.44 2.97 26.39
N GLY A 29 20.18 4.07 26.53
CA GLY A 29 20.82 4.78 25.42
C GLY A 29 19.86 5.67 24.61
N CYS A 30 18.69 6.02 25.14
CA CYS A 30 17.66 6.81 24.47
C CYS A 30 17.07 7.85 25.41
N VAL A 31 16.47 8.90 24.84
CA VAL A 31 15.65 9.86 25.59
C VAL A 31 14.25 9.28 25.74
N ILE A 32 13.84 9.03 26.97
CA ILE A 32 12.52 8.51 27.33
C ILE A 32 11.64 9.67 27.76
N TYR A 33 10.45 9.77 27.20
CA TYR A 33 9.49 10.82 27.54
C TYR A 33 8.06 10.33 27.45
N THR A 34 7.15 11.01 28.15
CA THR A 34 5.71 10.72 28.10
C THR A 34 4.97 11.78 27.29
N SER A 35 4.14 11.35 26.33
CA SER A 35 3.27 12.25 25.56
C SER A 35 1.88 12.37 26.20
N LEU A 36 1.36 13.61 26.24
CA LEU A 36 -0.04 13.89 26.58
C LEU A 36 -0.93 13.70 25.34
N PRO A 37 -2.22 13.37 25.47
CA PRO A 37 -3.01 13.30 26.71
C PRO A 37 -3.05 11.91 27.39
N PHE A 38 -2.58 10.86 26.71
CA PHE A 38 -2.75 9.48 27.16
C PHE A 38 -1.58 8.95 28.02
N MET A 39 -0.58 9.79 28.32
CA MET A 39 0.60 9.44 29.11
C MET A 39 1.36 8.24 28.53
N GLU A 40 1.42 8.15 27.20
CA GLU A 40 2.13 7.09 26.50
C GLU A 40 3.65 7.29 26.60
N LYS A 41 4.39 6.22 26.90
CA LYS A 41 5.85 6.28 27.06
C LYS A 41 6.53 6.06 25.71
N ASN A 42 7.41 6.97 25.33
CA ASN A 42 8.10 6.96 24.05
C ASN A 42 9.60 6.97 24.26
N ALA A 43 10.34 6.42 23.31
CA ALA A 43 11.80 6.43 23.31
C ALA A 43 12.34 7.06 22.01
N ASP A 44 13.17 8.08 22.14
CA ASP A 44 13.94 8.66 21.04
C ASP A 44 15.42 8.26 21.16
N CYS A 45 15.84 7.40 20.23
CA CYS A 45 17.19 6.86 20.16
C CYS A 45 17.99 7.43 18.98
N SER A 46 17.48 8.42 18.25
CA SER A 46 18.09 8.93 17.02
C SER A 46 19.52 9.45 17.17
N GLN A 47 19.93 9.78 18.40
CA GLN A 47 21.24 10.35 18.71
C GLN A 47 22.22 9.37 19.39
N SER A 48 21.85 8.09 19.58
CA SER A 48 22.63 7.18 20.42
C SER A 48 22.42 5.70 20.07
N SER A 49 23.29 4.84 20.61
CA SER A 49 23.18 3.39 20.45
C SER A 49 22.18 2.82 21.46
N ALA A 50 21.03 2.40 20.95
CA ALA A 50 19.93 1.89 21.77
C ALA A 50 20.18 0.46 22.29
N ASN A 51 19.83 0.20 23.54
CA ASN A 51 19.83 -1.13 24.15
C ASN A 51 18.42 -1.74 24.08
N MET A 52 18.18 -2.59 23.06
CA MET A 52 16.84 -3.18 22.83
C MET A 52 16.31 -4.00 24.00
N LYS A 53 17.17 -4.79 24.68
CA LYS A 53 16.75 -5.61 25.82
C LYS A 53 16.26 -4.75 26.99
N CYS A 54 16.91 -3.61 27.22
CA CYS A 54 16.50 -2.64 28.23
C CYS A 54 15.20 -1.93 27.83
N LEU A 55 15.08 -1.48 26.57
CA LEU A 55 13.90 -0.79 26.07
C LEU A 55 12.63 -1.66 26.12
N ALA A 56 12.75 -2.96 25.83
CA ALA A 56 11.64 -3.89 25.91
C ALA A 56 11.00 -3.96 27.31
N GLN A 57 11.74 -3.62 28.37
CA GLN A 57 11.24 -3.62 29.74
C GLN A 57 10.46 -2.36 30.11
N LEU A 58 10.45 -1.34 29.25
CA LEU A 58 9.90 -0.02 29.59
C LEU A 58 8.41 0.13 29.29
N GLY A 59 7.81 -0.79 28.52
CA GLY A 59 6.42 -0.69 28.07
C GLY A 59 6.20 0.54 27.20
N LEU A 60 6.90 0.58 26.06
CA LEU A 60 6.88 1.72 25.14
C LEU A 60 5.67 1.66 24.20
N SER A 61 5.16 2.84 23.83
CA SER A 61 4.13 3.05 22.82
C SER A 61 4.72 3.55 21.50
N SER A 62 5.83 4.28 21.53
CA SER A 62 6.56 4.72 20.34
C SER A 62 8.07 4.51 20.49
N LEU A 63 8.71 4.08 19.41
CA LEU A 63 10.15 3.86 19.34
C LEU A 63 10.73 4.53 18.10
N ASN A 64 11.58 5.53 18.33
CA ASN A 64 12.33 6.21 17.26
C ASN A 64 13.79 5.71 17.21
N LEU A 65 14.14 5.07 16.09
CA LEU A 65 15.47 4.58 15.72
C LEU A 65 15.97 5.27 14.44
N SER A 66 15.41 6.43 14.08
CA SER A 66 15.80 7.16 12.88
C SER A 66 17.28 7.59 12.92
N ASP A 67 17.91 7.68 11.75
CA ASP A 67 19.26 8.24 11.60
C ASP A 67 20.38 7.52 12.40
N THR A 68 20.15 6.27 12.80
CA THR A 68 21.10 5.44 13.57
C THR A 68 22.03 4.59 12.70
N ARG A 69 22.04 4.82 11.38
CA ARG A 69 22.86 4.13 10.36
C ARG A 69 22.63 2.62 10.29
N LEU A 70 21.45 2.15 10.69
CA LEU A 70 21.05 0.74 10.60
C LEU A 70 21.14 0.25 9.17
N ARG A 71 21.69 -0.94 8.96
CA ARG A 71 21.71 -1.62 7.64
C ARG A 71 20.59 -2.64 7.47
N LYS A 72 20.00 -3.05 8.59
CA LYS A 72 18.88 -3.99 8.69
C LYS A 72 17.99 -3.56 9.85
N VAL A 73 16.73 -3.95 9.82
CA VAL A 73 15.82 -3.81 10.96
C VAL A 73 16.40 -4.64 12.13
N PRO A 74 16.51 -4.07 13.35
CA PRO A 74 17.01 -4.81 14.51
C PRO A 74 16.04 -5.93 14.92
N ASP A 75 16.50 -6.85 15.76
CA ASP A 75 15.63 -7.88 16.34
C ASP A 75 14.66 -7.24 17.33
N LEU A 76 13.38 -7.22 16.94
CA LEU A 76 12.27 -6.61 17.69
C LEU A 76 11.27 -7.68 18.16
N ASN A 77 11.68 -8.95 18.23
CA ASN A 77 10.82 -10.07 18.63
C ASN A 77 10.56 -10.16 20.13
N ASP A 78 11.17 -9.30 20.95
CA ASP A 78 10.92 -9.30 22.39
C ASP A 78 9.43 -8.97 22.69
N PRO A 79 8.71 -9.81 23.46
CA PRO A 79 7.31 -9.55 23.82
C PRO A 79 7.07 -8.22 24.54
N GLY A 80 8.11 -7.63 25.13
CA GLY A 80 8.05 -6.30 25.75
C GLY A 80 7.69 -5.18 24.77
N PHE A 81 7.86 -5.39 23.46
CA PHE A 81 7.49 -4.42 22.41
C PHE A 81 6.03 -4.52 21.95
N ARG A 82 5.22 -5.40 22.54
CA ARG A 82 3.83 -5.65 22.12
C ARG A 82 2.94 -4.41 22.03
N ALA A 83 3.15 -3.45 22.94
CA ALA A 83 2.35 -2.23 23.04
C ALA A 83 2.83 -1.08 22.13
N ILE A 84 3.89 -1.29 21.32
CA ILE A 84 4.37 -0.26 20.39
C ILE A 84 3.36 -0.08 19.26
N LYS A 85 2.94 1.18 19.07
CA LYS A 85 2.02 1.65 18.05
C LYS A 85 2.73 2.37 16.91
N GLU A 86 3.89 2.95 17.19
CA GLU A 86 4.67 3.71 16.21
C GLU A 86 6.14 3.31 16.23
N LEU A 87 6.67 2.97 15.05
CA LEU A 87 8.08 2.65 14.86
C LEU A 87 8.68 3.55 13.79
N ASN A 88 9.72 4.30 14.14
CA ASN A 88 10.44 5.13 13.18
C ASN A 88 11.84 4.55 12.91
N LEU A 89 12.10 4.18 11.65
CA LEU A 89 13.34 3.65 11.11
C LEU A 89 13.86 4.53 9.96
N SER A 90 13.36 5.76 9.80
CA SER A 90 13.71 6.63 8.68
C SER A 90 15.18 7.06 8.70
N GLY A 91 15.73 7.44 7.55
CA GLY A 91 17.09 8.02 7.48
C GLY A 91 18.20 7.02 7.80
N ASN A 92 17.93 5.73 7.67
CA ASN A 92 18.90 4.66 7.88
C ASN A 92 19.49 4.18 6.53
N ASN A 93 20.27 3.10 6.58
CA ASN A 93 20.88 2.46 5.41
C ASN A 93 20.27 1.06 5.15
N ILE A 94 18.99 0.86 5.46
CA ILE A 94 18.32 -0.43 5.33
C ILE A 94 18.11 -0.73 3.85
N THR A 95 18.59 -1.90 3.40
CA THR A 95 18.51 -2.32 2.00
C THR A 95 17.44 -3.37 1.71
N GLU A 96 17.00 -4.08 2.76
CA GLU A 96 16.02 -5.17 2.64
C GLU A 96 15.14 -5.25 3.88
N LEU A 97 13.91 -5.75 3.68
CA LEU A 97 13.01 -6.17 4.75
C LEU A 97 12.82 -7.68 4.65
N ALA A 98 12.99 -8.41 5.75
CA ALA A 98 12.84 -9.87 5.75
C ALA A 98 11.37 -10.28 5.61
N ASP A 99 10.47 -9.59 6.31
CA ASP A 99 9.03 -9.69 6.17
C ASP A 99 8.37 -8.37 6.67
N TRP A 100 7.04 -8.37 6.72
CA TRP A 100 6.24 -7.24 7.21
C TRP A 100 5.99 -7.27 8.73
N LYS A 101 6.52 -8.28 9.43
CA LYS A 101 6.34 -8.43 10.87
C LYS A 101 7.47 -7.66 11.54
N PHE A 102 7.16 -6.49 12.06
CA PHE A 102 8.09 -5.69 12.87
C PHE A 102 8.21 -6.29 14.29
N GLY A 103 8.55 -7.58 14.35
CA GLY A 103 8.69 -8.34 15.59
C GLY A 103 7.36 -8.63 16.29
N SER A 104 7.35 -8.48 17.62
CA SER A 104 6.23 -8.81 18.50
C SER A 104 5.22 -7.65 18.70
N MET A 105 5.30 -6.60 17.87
CA MET A 105 4.47 -5.38 17.98
C MET A 105 3.04 -5.64 17.46
N GLU A 106 2.18 -6.19 18.32
CA GLU A 106 0.78 -6.52 17.97
C GLU A 106 -0.12 -5.29 17.80
N GLU A 107 0.21 -4.17 18.46
CA GLU A 107 -0.57 -2.93 18.41
C GLU A 107 -0.04 -1.91 17.38
N LEU A 108 0.89 -2.33 16.51
CA LEU A 108 1.54 -1.42 15.57
C LEU A 108 0.52 -0.78 14.61
N LEU A 109 0.55 0.54 14.50
CA LEU A 109 -0.35 1.33 13.66
C LEU A 109 0.39 2.04 12.53
N PHE A 110 1.62 2.48 12.80
CA PHE A 110 2.42 3.24 11.86
C PHE A 110 3.89 2.83 11.88
N VAL A 111 4.48 2.68 10.69
CA VAL A 111 5.91 2.46 10.51
C VAL A 111 6.47 3.42 9.49
N ASN A 112 7.53 4.12 9.87
CA ASN A 112 8.27 4.97 8.94
C ASN A 112 9.60 4.30 8.58
N ILE A 113 9.79 3.95 7.31
CA ILE A 113 11.04 3.41 6.74
C ILE A 113 11.49 4.27 5.56
N SER A 114 11.06 5.54 5.53
CA SER A 114 11.45 6.48 4.49
C SER A 114 12.95 6.80 4.53
N HIS A 115 13.49 7.34 3.45
CA HIS A 115 14.91 7.72 3.38
C HIS A 115 15.86 6.57 3.75
N ASN A 116 15.60 5.40 3.18
CA ASN A 116 16.44 4.21 3.28
C ASN A 116 16.93 3.80 1.87
N LYS A 117 17.40 2.57 1.71
CA LYS A 117 17.96 2.04 0.45
C LYS A 117 17.25 0.77 0.01
N LEU A 118 15.97 0.62 0.33
CA LEU A 118 15.19 -0.55 -0.06
C LEU A 118 15.09 -0.63 -1.58
N THR A 119 15.45 -1.77 -2.15
CA THR A 119 15.36 -2.04 -3.59
C THR A 119 14.22 -3.00 -3.94
N SER A 120 13.69 -3.72 -2.95
CA SER A 120 12.59 -4.67 -3.10
C SER A 120 11.77 -4.77 -1.81
N LEU A 121 10.55 -5.28 -1.92
CA LEU A 121 9.66 -5.48 -0.77
C LEU A 121 9.29 -6.97 -0.59
N PRO A 122 8.90 -7.40 0.63
CA PRO A 122 8.43 -8.76 0.83
C PRO A 122 7.17 -9.06 0.01
N ASN A 123 7.16 -10.19 -0.71
CA ASN A 123 6.06 -10.61 -1.59
C ASN A 123 4.72 -10.94 -0.90
N LYS A 124 4.69 -10.99 0.43
CA LYS A 124 3.47 -11.27 1.21
C LYS A 124 2.64 -10.00 1.36
N GLU A 125 1.34 -10.10 1.63
CA GLU A 125 0.56 -8.91 2.00
C GLU A 125 1.10 -8.34 3.34
N PRO A 126 1.25 -7.01 3.45
CA PRO A 126 1.66 -6.38 4.70
C PRO A 126 0.56 -6.47 5.76
N LEU A 127 0.95 -6.20 7.00
CA LEU A 127 -0.02 -5.97 8.08
C LEU A 127 -0.92 -4.78 7.72
N SER A 128 -2.12 -4.72 8.31
CA SER A 128 -3.08 -3.61 8.15
C SER A 128 -2.64 -2.32 8.85
N ILE A 129 -1.40 -1.90 8.60
CA ILE A 129 -0.71 -0.77 9.20
C ILE A 129 -0.43 0.30 8.15
N LYS A 130 -0.31 1.55 8.58
CA LYS A 130 0.15 2.63 7.69
C LYS A 130 1.68 2.59 7.60
N MET A 131 2.22 2.69 6.39
CA MET A 131 3.67 2.68 6.18
C MET A 131 4.12 3.84 5.31
N ASP A 132 5.23 4.47 5.71
CA ASP A 132 5.96 5.39 4.86
C ASP A 132 7.20 4.68 4.29
N LEU A 133 7.19 4.45 2.98
CA LEU A 133 8.26 3.82 2.21
C LEU A 133 8.87 4.83 1.22
N SER A 134 8.60 6.13 1.40
CA SER A 134 9.06 7.18 0.52
C SER A 134 10.58 7.31 0.51
N TYR A 135 11.14 7.85 -0.57
CA TYR A 135 12.59 8.10 -0.70
C TYR A 135 13.43 6.85 -0.43
N ASN A 136 13.03 5.72 -1.02
CA ASN A 136 13.82 4.49 -1.12
C ASN A 136 14.28 4.31 -2.58
N GLN A 137 14.72 3.11 -2.94
CA GLN A 137 15.25 2.76 -4.26
C GLN A 137 14.39 1.69 -4.92
N LEU A 138 13.08 1.67 -4.62
CA LEU A 138 12.14 0.73 -5.21
C LEU A 138 11.95 1.06 -6.69
N GLU A 139 12.05 0.04 -7.54
CA GLU A 139 11.98 0.19 -9.00
C GLU A 139 11.02 -0.81 -9.67
N ASP A 140 10.83 -2.00 -9.09
CA ASP A 140 10.04 -3.06 -9.71
C ASP A 140 8.56 -2.96 -9.36
N MET A 141 7.72 -2.74 -10.37
CA MET A 141 6.26 -2.62 -10.22
C MET A 141 5.60 -3.87 -9.59
N THR A 142 6.25 -5.02 -9.58
CA THR A 142 5.74 -6.23 -8.91
C THR A 142 5.66 -6.08 -7.40
N ASP A 143 6.51 -5.25 -6.79
CA ASP A 143 6.46 -4.90 -5.36
C ASP A 143 5.16 -4.20 -4.96
N LEU A 144 4.42 -3.63 -5.92
CA LEU A 144 3.15 -2.96 -5.66
C LEU A 144 2.00 -3.92 -5.41
N VAL A 145 2.07 -5.15 -5.95
CA VAL A 145 1.00 -6.15 -5.86
C VAL A 145 0.55 -6.40 -4.41
N PRO A 146 1.46 -6.68 -3.45
CA PRO A 146 1.06 -6.85 -2.04
C PRO A 146 0.55 -5.55 -1.39
N LEU A 147 0.90 -4.38 -1.92
CA LEU A 147 0.61 -3.08 -1.32
C LEU A 147 -0.72 -2.45 -1.75
N ILE A 148 -1.39 -3.00 -2.77
CA ILE A 148 -2.61 -2.42 -3.36
C ILE A 148 -3.69 -2.05 -2.32
N LYS A 149 -3.82 -2.84 -1.25
CA LYS A 149 -4.80 -2.62 -0.17
C LYS A 149 -4.21 -1.92 1.06
N ALA A 150 -2.89 -1.70 1.07
CA ALA A 150 -2.18 -1.13 2.19
C ALA A 150 -2.24 0.40 2.17
N LYS A 151 -2.12 1.02 3.34
CA LYS A 151 -1.98 2.47 3.47
C LYS A 151 -0.51 2.83 3.39
N VAL A 152 0.00 2.99 2.17
CA VAL A 152 1.43 3.23 1.92
C VAL A 152 1.69 4.60 1.31
N ILE A 153 2.86 5.17 1.58
CA ILE A 153 3.42 6.33 0.89
C ILE A 153 4.66 5.85 0.13
N LEU A 154 4.70 6.03 -1.20
CA LEU A 154 5.75 5.49 -2.07
C LEU A 154 6.50 6.57 -2.88
N ILE A 155 6.26 7.84 -2.58
CA ILE A 155 6.84 9.00 -3.28
C ILE A 155 8.37 8.97 -3.19
N GLY A 156 9.07 9.43 -4.23
CA GLY A 156 10.53 9.52 -4.21
C GLY A 156 11.27 8.18 -4.42
N ASN A 157 10.55 7.13 -4.82
CA ASN A 157 11.12 5.92 -5.40
C ASN A 157 11.30 6.08 -6.92
N SER A 158 11.98 5.12 -7.57
CA SER A 158 12.37 5.20 -8.99
C SER A 158 11.69 4.12 -9.83
N TRP A 159 10.36 4.09 -9.82
CA TRP A 159 9.57 3.02 -10.46
C TRP A 159 9.82 2.94 -11.97
N HIS A 160 10.19 1.75 -12.45
CA HIS A 160 10.24 1.44 -13.87
C HIS A 160 8.84 1.10 -14.38
N CYS A 161 8.12 2.13 -14.84
CA CYS A 161 6.72 1.99 -15.24
C CYS A 161 6.56 1.23 -16.56
N MET A 162 6.19 -0.05 -16.46
CA MET A 162 5.91 -0.91 -17.61
C MET A 162 4.48 -0.67 -18.16
N CYS A 163 4.20 0.49 -18.76
CA CYS A 163 2.82 0.86 -19.17
C CYS A 163 2.14 -0.15 -20.12
N ASN A 164 2.91 -0.87 -20.95
CA ASN A 164 2.35 -1.88 -21.87
C ASN A 164 2.16 -3.27 -21.23
N ASN A 165 2.56 -3.47 -19.98
CA ASN A 165 2.44 -4.73 -19.26
C ASN A 165 0.98 -5.01 -18.85
N SER A 166 0.52 -6.25 -19.04
CA SER A 166 -0.87 -6.64 -18.74
C SER A 166 -1.25 -6.53 -17.26
N LEU A 167 -0.33 -6.86 -16.35
CA LEU A 167 -0.52 -6.71 -14.91
C LEU A 167 -0.64 -5.22 -14.52
N VAL A 168 0.24 -4.37 -15.03
CA VAL A 168 0.20 -2.91 -14.77
C VAL A 168 -1.11 -2.31 -15.29
N LYS A 169 -1.57 -2.69 -16.49
CA LYS A 169 -2.87 -2.28 -17.03
C LYS A 169 -4.03 -2.72 -16.14
N GLN A 170 -4.01 -3.98 -15.67
CA GLN A 170 -5.05 -4.50 -14.78
C GLN A 170 -5.06 -3.79 -13.42
N MET A 171 -3.88 -3.51 -12.85
CA MET A 171 -3.73 -2.78 -11.60
C MET A 171 -4.28 -1.37 -11.72
N TYR A 172 -3.91 -0.63 -12.77
CA TYR A 172 -4.42 0.73 -13.00
C TYR A 172 -5.95 0.76 -13.15
N ARG A 173 -6.52 -0.18 -13.92
CA ARG A 173 -7.97 -0.29 -14.10
C ARG A 173 -8.72 -0.55 -12.80
N LYS A 174 -8.15 -1.37 -11.92
CA LYS A 174 -8.80 -1.78 -10.66
C LYS A 174 -8.53 -0.80 -9.51
N PHE A 175 -7.38 -0.12 -9.52
CA PHE A 175 -6.90 0.73 -8.44
C PHE A 175 -6.25 2.04 -8.98
N PRO A 176 -6.98 2.86 -9.75
CA PRO A 176 -6.41 4.04 -10.40
C PRO A 176 -5.84 5.03 -9.37
N SER A 177 -6.60 5.34 -8.32
CA SER A 177 -6.16 6.28 -7.28
C SER A 177 -4.91 5.82 -6.52
N PHE A 178 -4.70 4.51 -6.37
CA PHE A 178 -3.47 3.99 -5.76
C PHE A 178 -2.26 4.30 -6.65
N MET A 179 -2.38 4.00 -7.94
CA MET A 179 -1.30 4.20 -8.91
C MET A 179 -0.98 5.68 -9.10
N GLU A 180 -2.00 6.54 -9.23
CA GLU A 180 -1.81 7.97 -9.53
C GLU A 180 -1.22 8.76 -8.36
N ASN A 181 -1.64 8.45 -7.13
CA ASN A 181 -1.21 9.22 -5.96
C ASN A 181 0.15 8.77 -5.40
N ASN A 182 0.57 7.54 -5.70
CA ASN A 182 1.76 6.95 -5.04
C ASN A 182 2.91 6.67 -6.00
N ILE A 183 2.66 6.57 -7.31
CA ILE A 183 3.67 6.11 -8.27
C ILE A 183 4.15 7.26 -9.15
N VAL A 184 5.47 7.47 -9.12
CA VAL A 184 6.19 8.37 -10.00
C VAL A 184 7.17 7.52 -10.80
N CYS A 185 7.06 7.60 -12.13
CA CYS A 185 7.84 6.84 -13.08
C CYS A 185 9.18 7.50 -13.33
N LYS A 186 10.25 6.71 -13.42
CA LYS A 186 11.56 7.16 -13.89
C LYS A 186 11.69 6.91 -15.39
N LYS A 187 11.94 7.96 -16.17
CA LYS A 187 12.22 7.90 -17.62
C LYS A 187 13.42 8.79 -17.95
N ASP A 188 14.52 8.21 -18.43
CA ASP A 188 15.72 8.95 -18.85
C ASP A 188 16.16 10.03 -17.83
N ASP A 189 16.19 9.63 -16.55
CA ASP A 189 16.50 10.46 -15.37
C ASP A 189 15.50 11.59 -15.03
N GLN A 190 14.39 11.69 -15.74
CA GLN A 190 13.23 12.51 -15.36
C GLN A 190 12.21 11.70 -14.55
N LEU A 191 11.55 12.38 -13.61
CA LEU A 191 10.49 11.82 -12.78
C LEU A 191 9.14 12.36 -13.25
N GLU A 192 8.24 11.48 -13.65
CA GLU A 192 6.90 11.83 -14.14
C GLU A 192 5.82 11.10 -13.34
N PRO A 193 4.71 11.76 -12.93
CA PRO A 193 3.60 11.06 -12.30
C PRO A 193 3.06 9.93 -13.20
N PHE A 194 2.69 8.79 -12.60
CA PHE A 194 2.21 7.62 -13.35
C PHE A 194 1.06 7.96 -14.31
N ALA A 195 0.12 8.81 -13.88
CA ALA A 195 -0.98 9.27 -14.71
C ALA A 195 -0.48 9.95 -15.99
N MET A 196 0.51 10.83 -15.91
CA MET A 196 1.03 11.53 -17.08
C MET A 196 1.77 10.58 -18.03
N HIS A 197 2.51 9.61 -17.46
CA HIS A 197 3.36 8.72 -18.24
C HIS A 197 2.60 7.55 -18.90
N CYS A 198 1.68 6.90 -18.18
CA CYS A 198 1.04 5.66 -18.63
C CYS A 198 -0.42 5.81 -19.08
N HIS A 199 -1.13 6.90 -18.77
CA HIS A 199 -2.58 6.99 -19.01
C HIS A 199 -2.95 6.84 -20.50
N GLU A 200 -2.25 7.57 -21.37
CA GLU A 200 -2.49 7.49 -22.82
C GLU A 200 -2.15 6.10 -23.38
N ILE A 201 -1.03 5.50 -22.97
CA ILE A 201 -0.60 4.17 -23.43
C ILE A 201 -1.60 3.10 -23.03
N ILE A 202 -2.09 3.14 -21.79
CA ILE A 202 -3.03 2.14 -21.28
C ILE A 202 -4.38 2.27 -21.99
N ASN A 203 -4.88 3.49 -22.20
CA ASN A 203 -6.18 3.73 -22.82
C ASN A 203 -6.16 3.58 -24.35
N ASN A 204 -5.06 3.93 -25.04
CA ASN A 204 -4.97 3.75 -26.50
C ASN A 204 -4.88 2.28 -26.93
N THR A 205 -4.44 1.35 -26.07
CA THR A 205 -4.52 -0.09 -26.37
C THR A 205 -5.95 -0.64 -26.45
N GLU A 206 -6.99 0.13 -26.09
CA GLU A 206 -8.38 -0.29 -26.29
C GLU A 206 -8.77 -0.35 -27.77
N ASN A 207 -8.05 0.33 -28.66
CA ASN A 207 -8.35 0.31 -30.09
C ASN A 207 -7.80 -0.92 -30.83
N LEU A 208 -7.06 -1.82 -30.15
CA LEU A 208 -6.32 -2.91 -30.81
C LEU A 208 -6.58 -4.34 -30.27
N GLU A 209 -7.49 -4.56 -29.33
CA GLU A 209 -7.94 -5.93 -28.94
C GLU A 209 -9.47 -6.02 -28.74
N PRO A 210 -10.15 -7.02 -29.34
CA PRO A 210 -10.48 -6.98 -30.75
C PRO A 210 -11.99 -7.01 -31.00
N ASN A 211 -12.44 -6.25 -32.00
CA ASN A 211 -13.69 -6.49 -32.73
C ASN A 211 -13.87 -7.97 -33.18
N ALA A 212 -12.81 -8.79 -33.13
CA ALA A 212 -12.86 -10.23 -33.37
C ALA A 212 -13.72 -11.01 -32.37
N THR A 213 -13.84 -10.60 -31.10
CA THR A 213 -14.71 -11.31 -30.12
C THR A 213 -16.19 -11.04 -30.37
N ILE A 214 -16.55 -9.80 -30.72
CA ILE A 214 -17.92 -9.43 -31.09
C ILE A 214 -18.25 -10.02 -32.47
N ALA A 215 -17.36 -9.92 -33.45
CA ALA A 215 -17.55 -10.51 -34.78
C ALA A 215 -17.70 -12.04 -34.71
N SER A 216 -16.91 -12.72 -33.86
CA SER A 216 -17.05 -14.17 -33.62
C SER A 216 -18.40 -14.52 -33.00
N ARG A 217 -18.88 -13.74 -32.02
CA ARG A 217 -20.22 -13.94 -31.42
C ARG A 217 -21.35 -13.71 -32.43
N VAL A 218 -21.24 -12.67 -33.27
CA VAL A 218 -22.24 -12.39 -34.33
C VAL A 218 -22.25 -13.52 -35.37
N LEU A 219 -21.08 -13.98 -35.82
CA LEU A 219 -20.98 -15.08 -36.80
C LEU A 219 -21.60 -16.38 -36.27
N ILE A 220 -21.35 -16.73 -35.00
CA ILE A 220 -21.94 -17.90 -34.36
C ILE A 220 -23.47 -17.78 -34.32
N VAL A 221 -24.00 -16.62 -33.92
CA VAL A 221 -25.45 -16.38 -33.88
C VAL A 221 -26.06 -16.46 -35.28
N SER A 222 -25.41 -15.90 -36.30
CA SER A 222 -25.87 -16.00 -37.69
C SER A 222 -25.91 -17.45 -38.20
N ILE A 223 -24.90 -18.27 -37.87
CA ILE A 223 -24.87 -19.70 -38.23
C ILE A 223 -26.01 -20.47 -37.55
N ILE A 224 -26.26 -20.21 -36.27
CA ILE A 224 -27.36 -20.84 -35.52
C ILE A 224 -28.71 -20.48 -36.14
N ILE A 225 -28.93 -19.21 -36.48
CA ILE A 225 -30.18 -18.75 -37.12
C ILE A 225 -30.40 -19.47 -38.46
N LEU A 226 -29.36 -19.56 -39.31
CA LEU A 226 -29.46 -20.25 -40.59
C LEU A 226 -29.76 -21.75 -40.42
N PHE A 227 -29.16 -22.40 -39.43
CA PHE A 227 -29.45 -23.80 -39.12
C PHE A 227 -30.91 -24.01 -38.66
N VAL A 228 -31.43 -23.11 -37.82
CA VAL A 228 -32.83 -23.14 -37.37
C VAL A 228 -33.79 -22.92 -38.54
N ILE A 229 -33.51 -21.94 -39.41
CA ILE A 229 -34.33 -21.70 -40.61
C ILE A 229 -34.32 -22.94 -41.52
N SER A 230 -33.15 -23.55 -41.74
CA SER A 230 -33.02 -24.74 -42.58
C SER A 230 -33.77 -25.94 -42.00
N THR A 231 -33.74 -26.14 -40.68
CA THR A 231 -34.45 -27.25 -40.03
C THR A 231 -35.97 -27.04 -40.07
N ILE A 232 -36.45 -25.82 -39.83
CA ILE A 232 -37.87 -25.46 -39.99
C ILE A 232 -38.33 -25.70 -41.43
N TYR A 233 -37.55 -25.27 -42.43
CA TYR A 233 -37.87 -25.48 -43.84
C TYR A 233 -37.98 -26.99 -44.17
N LEU A 234 -37.03 -27.81 -43.71
CA LEU A 234 -37.05 -29.26 -43.91
C LEU A 234 -38.26 -29.91 -43.23
N LEU A 235 -38.63 -29.48 -42.03
CA LEU A 235 -39.81 -29.97 -41.32
C LEU A 235 -41.11 -29.60 -42.04
N LEU A 236 -41.23 -28.36 -42.52
CA LEU A 236 -42.39 -27.91 -43.29
C LEU A 236 -42.50 -28.66 -44.62
N LYS A 237 -41.38 -28.87 -45.30
CA LYS A 237 -41.34 -29.67 -46.54
C LYS A 237 -41.76 -31.12 -46.29
N TYR A 238 -41.21 -31.75 -45.25
CA TYR A 238 -41.60 -33.11 -44.87
C TYR A 238 -43.09 -33.21 -44.51
N PHE A 239 -43.61 -32.24 -43.74
CA PHE A 239 -45.03 -32.18 -43.41
C PHE A 239 -45.90 -32.03 -44.67
N PHE A 240 -45.49 -31.15 -45.59
CA PHE A 240 -46.20 -30.94 -46.85
C PHE A 240 -46.19 -32.22 -47.71
N ASP A 241 -45.04 -32.86 -47.87
CA ASP A 241 -44.90 -34.11 -48.60
C ASP A 241 -45.70 -35.25 -47.94
N PHE A 242 -45.80 -35.30 -46.60
CA PHE A 242 -46.56 -36.33 -45.89
C PHE A 242 -48.08 -36.16 -46.03
N PHE A 243 -48.58 -34.93 -45.96
CA PHE A 243 -50.04 -34.66 -45.97
C PHE A 243 -50.62 -34.39 -47.36
N PHE A 244 -49.82 -33.85 -48.28
CA PHE A 244 -50.29 -33.40 -49.59
C PHE A 244 -49.71 -34.19 -50.77
N SER A 245 -48.88 -35.22 -50.53
CA SER A 245 -48.46 -36.11 -51.61
C SER A 245 -49.64 -36.98 -52.07
N PRO A 246 -49.91 -37.07 -53.39
CA PRO A 246 -51.02 -37.83 -53.91
C PRO A 246 -50.84 -39.32 -53.59
N ARG A 247 -51.84 -39.93 -52.92
CA ARG A 247 -51.86 -41.39 -52.77
C ARG A 247 -51.89 -42.02 -54.17
N PRO A 248 -51.06 -43.04 -54.43
CA PRO A 248 -51.12 -43.73 -55.71
C PRO A 248 -52.53 -44.33 -55.88
N GLN A 249 -53.18 -43.99 -57.00
CA GLN A 249 -54.41 -44.64 -57.41
C GLN A 249 -54.04 -46.05 -57.86
N GLY A 250 -54.47 -47.04 -57.08
CA GLY A 250 -54.56 -48.44 -57.52
C GLY A 250 -55.89 -48.69 -58.20
#